data_AF-A0A0G0GX09-F1
#
_entry.id   AF-A0A0G0GX09-F1
#
_cell.length_a   1.000
_cell.length_b   1.000
_cell.length_c   1.000
_cell.angle_alpha   90.00
_cell.angle_beta   90.00
_cell.angle_gamma   90.00
#
_symmetry.space_group_name_H-M   'P 1'
#
loop_
_entity.id
_entity.type
_entity.pdbx_description
1 polymer ?
#
loop_
_entity_poly.entity_id
_entity_poly.type
_entity_poly.pdbx_seq_one_letter_code
_entity_poly.pdbx_strand_id
1 'polypeptide(L)'
;MCDLMKELEEKEFTGYKVVAKHKQNGKYYSIAMGFCYNDSEIIPVVEEQNRIGHYFVGDILKHITFKNEMVGRTAVFKSLDQAKELLEEIMEDSDHYDLNYNFIIVEATVLEDLLEGFYYINPVVAGRKIKFISEV
;
A
#
# COMPACT_ATOMS: atom_id res chain seq x y z
N MET A 1 2.43 -8.15 -8.87
CA MET A 1 3.03 -6.97 -9.56
C MET A 1 1.93 -5.94 -9.78
N CYS A 2 2.22 -4.63 -9.72
CA CYS A 2 1.22 -3.57 -9.96
C CYS A 2 1.33 -3.06 -11.38
N ASP A 3 0.22 -3.04 -12.10
CA ASP A 3 0.14 -2.56 -13.47
C ASP A 3 -0.82 -1.37 -13.53
N LEU A 4 -0.28 -0.16 -13.61
CA LEU A 4 -1.05 1.08 -13.77
C LEU A 4 -1.20 1.37 -15.26
N MET A 5 -2.42 1.49 -15.74
CA MET A 5 -2.70 1.46 -17.19
C MET A 5 -3.47 2.68 -17.69
N LYS A 6 -4.13 3.43 -16.80
CA LYS A 6 -5.06 4.47 -17.22
C LYS A 6 -4.99 5.68 -16.28
N GLU A 7 -4.80 6.85 -16.86
CA GLU A 7 -5.01 8.14 -16.16
C GLU A 7 -6.51 8.38 -15.91
N LEU A 8 -6.82 8.85 -14.71
CA LEU A 8 -8.16 9.22 -14.30
C LEU A 8 -8.32 10.75 -14.36
N GLU A 9 -9.49 11.22 -14.77
CA GLU A 9 -9.82 12.66 -14.80
C GLU A 9 -10.14 13.18 -13.40
N GLU A 10 -10.52 12.28 -12.50
CA GLU A 10 -10.80 12.56 -11.09
C GLU A 10 -9.57 13.07 -10.36
N LYS A 11 -9.79 13.98 -9.40
CA LYS A 11 -8.71 14.55 -8.57
C LYS A 11 -8.40 13.71 -7.33
N GLU A 12 -9.37 12.93 -6.88
CA GLU A 12 -9.29 12.09 -5.70
C GLU A 12 -10.13 10.83 -5.87
N PHE A 13 -9.72 9.74 -5.20
CA PHE A 13 -10.46 8.49 -5.18
C PHE A 13 -10.37 7.87 -3.78
N THR A 14 -11.53 7.53 -3.20
CA THR A 14 -11.60 6.85 -1.90
C THR A 14 -11.74 5.35 -2.09
N GLY A 15 -10.89 4.60 -1.39
CA GLY A 15 -10.90 3.15 -1.38
C GLY A 15 -10.30 2.60 -0.10
N TYR A 16 -9.82 1.36 -0.15
CA TYR A 16 -9.34 0.63 1.02
C TYR A 16 -7.86 0.30 0.91
N LYS A 17 -7.12 0.48 2.00
CA LYS A 17 -5.69 0.23 2.02
C LYS A 17 -5.29 -0.66 3.18
N VAL A 18 -4.54 -1.72 2.87
CA VAL A 18 -3.83 -2.48 3.88
C VAL A 18 -2.55 -1.74 4.26
N VAL A 19 -2.36 -1.47 5.55
CA VAL A 19 -1.18 -0.77 6.10
C VAL A 19 -0.65 -1.50 7.32
N ALA A 20 0.62 -1.27 7.65
CA ALA A 20 1.19 -1.68 8.92
C ALA A 20 1.05 -0.53 9.94
N LYS A 21 0.31 -0.75 11.03
CA LYS A 21 0.15 0.19 12.15
C LYS A 21 1.11 -0.17 13.27
N HIS A 22 1.99 0.74 13.63
CA HIS A 22 2.91 0.52 14.75
C HIS A 22 2.17 0.59 16.09
N LYS A 23 2.32 -0.44 16.94
CA LYS A 23 1.56 -0.62 18.19
C LYS A 23 1.76 0.52 19.20
N GLN A 24 2.98 1.05 19.31
CA GLN A 24 3.29 2.09 20.30
C GLN A 24 2.87 3.51 19.88
N ASN A 25 3.11 3.91 18.62
CA ASN A 25 2.90 5.30 18.18
C ASN A 25 1.69 5.47 17.25
N GLY A 26 1.01 4.38 16.87
CA GLY A 26 -0.19 4.40 16.04
C GLY A 26 0.02 4.82 14.59
N LYS A 27 1.26 5.08 14.16
CA LYS A 27 1.56 5.54 12.80
C LYS A 27 1.37 4.42 11.79
N TYR A 28 0.96 4.80 10.58
CA TYR A 28 0.79 3.89 9.46
C TYR A 28 2.02 3.87 8.58
N TYR A 29 2.37 2.67 8.12
CA TYR A 29 3.52 2.44 7.27
C TYR A 29 3.14 1.65 6.03
N SER A 30 3.84 1.92 4.94
CA SER A 30 3.73 1.15 3.71
C SER A 30 4.27 -0.26 3.92
N ILE A 31 3.44 -1.27 3.67
CA ILE A 31 3.86 -2.68 3.78
C ILE A 31 4.96 -2.99 2.76
N ALA A 32 4.80 -2.49 1.52
CA ALA A 32 5.74 -2.76 0.42
C ALA A 32 7.02 -1.92 0.49
N MET A 33 6.94 -0.69 1.01
CA MET A 33 8.03 0.29 0.91
C MET A 33 8.63 0.70 2.26
N GLY A 34 7.95 0.41 3.36
CA GLY A 34 8.44 0.66 4.71
C GLY A 34 8.46 2.11 5.18
N PHE A 35 8.17 3.08 4.31
CA PHE A 35 8.07 4.48 4.74
C PHE A 35 6.84 4.69 5.63
N CYS A 36 6.96 5.62 6.58
CA CYS A 36 5.83 6.11 7.37
C CYS A 36 4.97 7.02 6.50
N TYR A 37 3.68 6.77 6.44
CA TYR A 37 2.76 7.73 5.84
C TYR A 37 2.63 8.96 6.74
N ASN A 38 2.74 10.13 6.12
CA ASN A 38 2.31 11.39 6.70
C ASN A 38 1.05 11.82 5.94
N ASP A 39 0.00 12.13 6.70
CA ASP A 39 -1.32 12.40 6.13
C ASP A 39 -1.28 13.59 5.16
N SER A 40 -1.83 13.40 3.96
CA SER A 40 -1.88 14.40 2.88
C SER A 40 -0.52 14.90 2.37
N GLU A 41 0.59 14.26 2.72
CA GLU A 41 1.91 14.55 2.15
C GLU A 41 2.16 13.77 0.86
N ILE A 42 3.10 14.28 0.05
CA ILE A 42 3.56 13.59 -1.16
C ILE A 42 4.22 12.28 -0.77
N ILE A 43 3.82 11.19 -1.41
CA ILE A 43 4.44 9.90 -1.24
C ILE A 43 5.90 9.97 -1.69
N PRO A 44 6.86 9.64 -0.81
CA PRO A 44 8.26 9.77 -1.14
C PRO A 44 8.64 8.83 -2.28
N VAL A 45 9.55 9.32 -3.13
CA VAL A 45 10.30 8.45 -4.03
C VAL A 45 11.31 7.72 -3.16
N VAL A 46 11.13 6.41 -3.00
CA VAL A 46 12.01 5.57 -2.19
C VAL A 46 12.97 4.85 -3.11
N GLU A 47 14.25 5.24 -3.06
CA GLU A 47 15.32 4.63 -3.86
C GLU A 47 15.80 3.29 -3.25
N GLU A 48 15.70 3.14 -1.94
CA GLU A 48 16.08 1.93 -1.18
C GLU A 48 14.97 1.50 -0.21
N GLN A 49 14.56 0.22 -0.25
CA GLN A 49 13.42 -0.29 0.51
C GLN A 49 13.83 -0.76 1.92
N ASN A 50 13.19 -0.22 2.96
CA ASN A 50 13.34 -0.65 4.35
C ASN A 50 12.03 -1.25 4.87
N ARG A 51 11.67 -2.46 4.40
CA ARG A 51 10.36 -3.10 4.65
C ARG A 51 10.17 -3.49 6.13
N ILE A 52 8.91 -3.44 6.59
CA ILE A 52 8.50 -3.58 8.00
C ILE A 52 7.98 -4.98 8.36
N GLY A 53 7.97 -5.93 7.42
CA GLY A 53 7.52 -7.29 7.69
C GLY A 53 8.20 -8.34 6.82
N HIS A 54 8.29 -9.54 7.39
CA HIS A 54 8.79 -10.77 6.77
C HIS A 54 7.78 -11.42 5.82
N TYR A 55 6.70 -10.77 5.39
CA TYR A 55 5.75 -11.34 4.42
C TYR A 55 6.31 -11.52 2.99
N PHE A 56 7.64 -11.52 2.90
CA PHE A 56 8.49 -11.95 1.82
C PHE A 56 9.71 -12.69 2.42
N VAL A 57 9.52 -13.73 3.26
CA VAL A 57 10.67 -14.47 3.82
C VAL A 57 11.39 -15.18 2.68
N GLY A 58 12.69 -14.91 2.59
CA GLY A 58 13.68 -15.95 2.29
C GLY A 58 14.42 -15.75 0.99
N ASP A 59 13.82 -16.16 -0.14
CA ASP A 59 14.62 -16.52 -1.32
C ASP A 59 14.14 -15.89 -2.66
N ILE A 60 13.17 -14.97 -2.62
CA ILE A 60 12.33 -14.60 -3.77
C ILE A 60 12.09 -13.07 -3.72
N LEU A 61 12.97 -12.15 -4.11
CA LEU A 61 13.46 -11.90 -5.46
C LEU A 61 14.49 -10.75 -5.41
N LYS A 62 15.59 -10.96 -6.13
CA LYS A 62 16.34 -9.93 -6.88
C LYS A 62 15.47 -8.72 -7.23
N HIS A 63 15.99 -7.50 -7.05
CA HIS A 63 15.51 -6.26 -7.67
C HIS A 63 14.14 -6.37 -8.35
N ILE A 64 13.04 -6.21 -7.60
CA ILE A 64 11.76 -5.95 -8.27
C ILE A 64 11.88 -4.50 -8.76
N THR A 65 12.39 -4.35 -9.98
CA THR A 65 12.32 -3.11 -10.73
C THR A 65 10.83 -2.79 -10.81
N PHE A 66 10.38 -1.80 -10.04
CA PHE A 66 9.02 -1.32 -10.20
C PHE A 66 8.85 -0.86 -11.64
N LYS A 67 7.64 -1.02 -12.17
CA LYS A 67 7.25 -0.19 -13.29
C LYS A 67 7.38 1.26 -12.84
N ASN A 68 8.01 2.09 -13.68
CA ASN A 68 8.25 3.52 -13.41
C ASN A 68 6.98 4.25 -12.94
N GLU A 69 5.81 3.73 -13.28
CA GLU A 69 4.50 4.28 -12.93
C GLU A 69 4.20 4.29 -11.42
N MET A 70 4.72 3.35 -10.63
CA MET A 70 4.48 3.28 -9.17
C MET A 70 5.44 4.15 -8.35
N VAL A 71 6.43 4.76 -8.98
CA VAL A 71 7.44 5.57 -8.31
C VAL A 71 6.80 6.83 -7.72
N GLY A 72 6.94 7.01 -6.39
CA GLY A 72 6.32 8.12 -5.68
C GLY A 72 4.79 8.04 -5.64
N ARG A 73 4.24 6.81 -5.62
CA ARG A 73 2.80 6.57 -5.53
C ARG A 73 2.43 5.55 -4.46
N THR A 74 1.18 5.63 -4.04
CA THR A 74 0.54 4.63 -3.20
C THR A 74 -0.84 4.31 -3.75
N ALA A 75 -1.28 3.07 -3.58
CA ALA A 75 -2.54 2.58 -4.12
C ALA A 75 -3.56 2.20 -3.03
N VAL A 76 -4.83 2.30 -3.39
CA VAL A 76 -6.00 1.80 -2.65
C VAL A 76 -6.75 0.80 -3.52
N PHE A 77 -7.33 -0.23 -2.91
CA PHE A 77 -8.27 -1.15 -3.52
C PHE A 77 -9.61 -0.46 -3.72
N LYS A 78 -10.28 -0.80 -4.83
CA LYS A 78 -11.62 -0.27 -5.10
C LYS A 78 -12.70 -0.89 -4.21
N SER A 79 -12.48 -2.08 -3.64
CA SER A 79 -13.41 -2.72 -2.71
C SER A 79 -12.75 -3.17 -1.41
N LEU A 80 -13.55 -3.25 -0.34
CA LEU A 80 -13.12 -3.74 0.96
C LEU A 80 -12.75 -5.23 0.90
N ASP A 81 -13.51 -6.02 0.16
CA ASP A 81 -13.27 -7.47 0.06
C ASP A 81 -11.91 -7.76 -0.57
N GLN A 82 -11.48 -7.00 -1.57
CA GLN A 82 -10.13 -7.12 -2.15
C GLN A 82 -9.02 -6.75 -1.15
N ALA A 83 -9.27 -5.77 -0.28
CA ALA A 83 -8.33 -5.42 0.78
C ALA A 83 -8.28 -6.50 1.87
N LYS A 84 -9.41 -7.16 2.16
CA LYS A 84 -9.48 -8.30 3.08
C LYS A 84 -8.75 -9.51 2.53
N GLU A 85 -8.96 -9.85 1.26
CA GLU A 85 -8.21 -10.92 0.58
C GLU A 85 -6.71 -10.68 0.70
N LEU A 86 -6.23 -9.45 0.40
CA LEU A 86 -4.82 -9.14 0.59
C LEU A 86 -4.39 -9.24 2.06
N LEU A 87 -5.23 -8.82 3.02
CA LEU A 87 -4.88 -8.91 4.44
C LEU A 87 -4.79 -10.38 4.91
N GLU A 88 -5.70 -11.24 4.48
CA GLU A 88 -5.67 -12.69 4.73
C GLU A 88 -4.44 -13.33 4.09
N GLU A 89 -4.19 -12.99 2.82
CA GLU A 89 -2.95 -13.29 2.10
C GLU A 89 -1.74 -12.61 2.73
N ILE A 90 -1.86 -11.66 3.67
CA ILE A 90 -0.77 -11.09 4.48
C ILE A 90 -0.75 -11.74 5.87
N MET A 91 -1.72 -12.58 6.23
CA MET A 91 -1.81 -13.27 7.53
C MET A 91 -1.49 -14.77 7.45
N GLU A 92 -1.61 -15.42 6.29
CA GLU A 92 -1.33 -16.85 6.15
C GLU A 92 0.18 -17.21 6.11
N ASP A 93 1.02 -16.54 5.33
CA ASP A 93 2.50 -16.61 5.25
C ASP A 93 3.22 -16.02 6.49
N SER A 94 2.55 -15.91 7.64
CA SER A 94 2.95 -15.03 8.74
C SER A 94 3.79 -15.65 9.85
N ASP A 95 4.58 -16.68 9.57
CA ASP A 95 5.39 -17.33 10.61
C ASP A 95 6.38 -16.38 11.32
N HIS A 96 6.68 -15.18 10.77
CA HIS A 96 7.73 -14.26 11.26
C HIS A 96 7.35 -12.76 11.37
N TYR A 97 6.15 -12.39 11.81
CA TYR A 97 5.84 -10.96 11.99
C TYR A 97 6.74 -10.22 12.99
N ASP A 98 7.07 -8.97 12.65
CA ASP A 98 7.54 -8.01 13.65
C ASP A 98 6.39 -7.73 14.63
N LEU A 99 6.58 -8.17 15.88
CA LEU A 99 5.62 -8.04 16.96
C LEU A 99 5.27 -6.57 17.29
N ASN A 100 5.96 -5.59 16.72
CA ASN A 100 5.66 -4.16 16.91
C ASN A 100 4.55 -3.62 16.01
N TYR A 101 4.07 -4.38 15.03
CA TYR A 101 3.06 -3.91 14.07
C TYR A 101 1.78 -4.76 14.08
N ASN A 102 0.68 -4.12 13.71
CA ASN A 102 -0.58 -4.76 13.32
C ASN A 102 -0.85 -4.44 11.86
N PHE A 103 -1.28 -5.43 11.08
CA PHE A 103 -1.79 -5.19 9.73
C PHE A 103 -3.28 -4.88 9.82
N ILE A 104 -3.69 -3.76 9.24
CA ILE A 104 -5.07 -3.28 9.31
C ILE A 104 -5.51 -2.73 7.96
N ILE A 105 -6.83 -2.64 7.76
CA ILE A 105 -7.43 -1.97 6.61
C ILE A 105 -7.90 -0.58 7.05
N VAL A 106 -7.58 0.41 6.24
CA VAL A 106 -7.99 1.80 6.46
C VAL A 106 -8.67 2.30 5.19
N GLU A 107 -9.84 2.92 5.36
CA GLU A 107 -10.44 3.72 4.30
C GLU A 107 -9.58 4.96 4.06
N ALA A 108 -9.18 5.18 2.81
CA ALA A 108 -8.26 6.24 2.47
C ALA A 108 -8.58 6.85 1.11
N THR A 109 -8.33 8.15 0.98
CA THR A 109 -8.43 8.89 -0.27
C THR A 109 -7.05 9.06 -0.86
N VAL A 110 -6.81 8.56 -2.07
CA VAL A 110 -5.62 8.90 -2.86
C VAL A 110 -5.90 10.15 -3.68
N LEU A 111 -4.90 11.01 -3.81
CA LEU A 111 -5.00 12.28 -4.54
C LEU A 111 -3.81 12.46 -5.48
N GLU A 112 -3.99 13.35 -6.46
CA GLU A 112 -2.97 13.81 -7.42
C GLU A 112 -2.45 12.76 -8.40
N ASP A 113 -2.49 13.12 -9.69
CA ASP A 113 -2.10 12.32 -10.85
C ASP A 113 -2.65 10.89 -10.78
N LEU A 114 -3.96 10.73 -10.61
CA LEU A 114 -4.55 9.42 -10.35
C LEU A 114 -4.36 8.45 -11.52
N LEU A 115 -3.92 7.24 -11.18
CA LEU A 115 -3.73 6.14 -12.12
C LEU A 115 -4.54 4.93 -11.67
N GLU A 116 -5.35 4.37 -12.56
CA GLU A 116 -6.04 3.11 -12.37
C GLU A 116 -5.19 1.95 -12.89
N GLY A 117 -5.25 0.83 -12.17
CA GLY A 117 -4.53 -0.38 -12.51
C GLY A 117 -4.99 -1.59 -11.71
N PHE A 118 -4.10 -2.57 -11.60
CA PHE A 118 -4.37 -3.81 -10.87
C PHE A 118 -3.16 -4.24 -10.02
N TYR A 119 -3.43 -4.73 -8.82
CA TYR A 119 -2.54 -5.67 -8.14
C TYR A 119 -3.01 -7.08 -8.46
N TYR A 120 -2.25 -7.80 -9.29
CA TYR A 120 -2.69 -9.07 -9.86
C TYR A 120 -4.02 -8.90 -10.61
N ILE A 121 -5.11 -9.46 -10.08
CA ILE A 121 -6.47 -9.32 -10.63
C ILE A 121 -7.30 -8.24 -9.94
N ASN A 122 -6.79 -7.69 -8.82
CA ASN A 122 -7.55 -6.80 -7.96
C ASN A 122 -7.38 -5.34 -8.40
N PRO A 123 -8.45 -4.65 -8.82
CA PRO A 123 -8.40 -3.28 -9.28
C PRO A 123 -7.99 -2.31 -8.17
N VAL A 124 -7.12 -1.38 -8.53
CA VAL A 124 -6.60 -0.35 -7.64
C VAL A 124 -6.60 1.01 -8.30
N VAL A 125 -6.57 2.05 -7.47
CA VAL A 125 -6.26 3.41 -7.87
C VAL A 125 -5.06 3.89 -7.09
N ALA A 126 -4.07 4.44 -7.79
CA ALA A 126 -2.85 4.97 -7.24
C ALA A 126 -2.79 6.50 -7.37
N GLY A 127 -2.35 7.17 -6.32
CA GLY A 127 -2.12 8.62 -6.31
C GLY A 127 -0.76 8.97 -5.74
N ARG A 128 -0.39 10.25 -5.84
CA ARG A 128 0.85 10.79 -5.26
C ARG A 128 0.69 11.25 -3.82
N LYS A 129 -0.53 11.36 -3.32
CA LYS A 129 -0.84 11.67 -1.92
C LYS A 129 -1.88 10.69 -1.39
N ILE A 130 -1.93 10.55 -0.08
CA ILE A 130 -2.95 9.76 0.60
C ILE A 130 -3.44 10.47 1.86
N LYS A 131 -4.74 10.42 2.07
CA LYS A 131 -5.40 10.85 3.30
C LYS A 131 -6.13 9.69 3.94
N PHE A 132 -5.88 9.41 5.21
CA PHE A 132 -6.58 8.34 5.94
C PHE A 132 -7.87 8.87 6.57
N ILE A 133 -8.97 8.10 6.41
CA ILE A 133 -10.30 8.48 6.88
C ILE A 133 -10.66 7.71 8.15
N SER A 134 -10.73 6.38 8.06
CA SER A 134 -11.19 5.53 9.17
C SER A 134 -10.57 4.14 9.13
N GLU A 135 -10.31 3.55 10.30
CA GLU A 135 -9.96 2.13 10.43
C GLU A 135 -11.24 1.30 10.25
N VAL A 136 -11.14 0.19 9.50
CA VAL A 136 -12.27 -0.71 9.20
C VAL A 136 -12.25 -1.94 10.10
#